data_AF-A0A6A6V338-F1
#
_entry.id   AF-A0A6A6V338-F1
#
_cell.length_a   1.000
_cell.length_b   1.000
_cell.length_c   1.000
_cell.angle_alpha   90.00
_cell.angle_beta   90.00
_cell.angle_gamma   90.00
#
_symmetry.space_group_name_H-M   'P 1'
#
loop_
_entity.id
_entity.type
_entity.pdbx_description
1 polymer ?
#
loop_
_entity_poly.entity_id
_entity_poly.type
_entity_poly.pdbx_seq_one_letter_code
_entity_poly.pdbx_strand_id
1 'polypeptide(L)'
;MKTALIITLIAPPTSIASARLFVVFEHNNFNWDRDGGFWVENRVDSNCWDIGEHGRKTSSISVGGDPGCTTFYNQRGCIGGQWVFTSSAGTVPAFLNDNILVV
;
A
#
# COMPACT_ATOMS: atom_id res chain seq x y z
N MET A 1 -12.23 -47.56 -13.22
CA MET A 1 -12.07 -46.53 -12.17
C MET A 1 -11.81 -45.20 -12.86
N LYS A 2 -12.73 -44.23 -12.76
CA LYS A 2 -12.57 -42.90 -13.37
C LYS A 2 -12.00 -41.96 -12.31
N THR A 3 -10.73 -41.59 -12.47
CA THR A 3 -10.06 -40.61 -11.60
C THR A 3 -10.62 -39.23 -11.91
N ALA A 4 -11.30 -38.61 -10.95
CA ALA A 4 -11.77 -37.22 -11.06
C ALA A 4 -10.67 -36.27 -10.60
N LEU A 5 -10.26 -35.35 -11.48
CA LEU A 5 -9.31 -34.28 -11.21
C LEU A 5 -10.08 -33.12 -10.53
N ILE A 6 -9.82 -32.88 -9.24
CA ILE A 6 -10.40 -31.74 -8.52
C ILE A 6 -9.53 -30.51 -8.84
N ILE A 7 -10.05 -29.61 -9.66
CA ILE A 7 -9.44 -28.30 -9.94
C ILE A 7 -9.92 -27.35 -8.84
N THR A 8 -9.07 -27.11 -7.84
CA THR A 8 -9.30 -26.07 -6.84
C THR A 8 -9.10 -24.70 -7.51
N LEU A 9 -10.21 -23.99 -7.79
CA LEU A 9 -10.16 -22.59 -8.18
C LEU A 9 -9.64 -21.78 -7.00
N ILE A 10 -8.39 -21.32 -7.09
CA ILE A 10 -7.84 -20.32 -6.18
C ILE A 10 -8.42 -18.99 -6.61
N ALA A 11 -9.43 -18.49 -5.90
CA ALA A 11 -9.95 -17.15 -6.12
C ALA A 11 -8.84 -16.12 -5.83
N PRO A 12 -8.62 -15.12 -6.71
CA PRO A 12 -7.69 -14.04 -6.41
C PRO A 12 -8.20 -13.27 -5.19
N PRO A 13 -7.31 -12.78 -4.30
CA PRO A 13 -7.70 -11.94 -3.20
C PRO A 13 -8.43 -10.72 -3.76
N THR A 14 -9.73 -10.60 -3.47
CA THR A 14 -10.49 -9.38 -3.73
C THR A 14 -9.93 -8.32 -2.80
N SER A 15 -9.08 -7.43 -3.32
CA SER A 15 -8.52 -6.31 -2.56
C SER A 15 -9.65 -5.34 -2.22
N ILE A 16 -10.19 -5.46 -1.01
CA ILE A 16 -11.10 -4.46 -0.46
C ILE A 16 -10.23 -3.33 0.05
N ALA A 17 -9.94 -2.36 -0.81
CA ALA A 17 -9.43 -1.09 -0.35
C ALA A 17 -10.24 0.02 -1.03
N SER A 18 -10.81 0.84 -0.16
CA SER A 18 -11.68 1.96 -0.50
C SER A 18 -10.84 3.21 -0.53
N ALA A 19 -11.37 4.28 -1.12
CA ALA A 19 -10.83 5.64 -1.11
C ALA A 19 -10.01 6.00 0.15
N ARG A 20 -8.74 6.40 -0.02
CA ARG A 20 -7.86 6.77 1.10
C ARG A 20 -7.05 8.01 0.77
N LEU A 21 -7.31 9.03 1.56
CA LEU A 21 -6.39 10.12 1.78
C LEU A 21 -5.33 9.67 2.79
N PHE A 22 -4.07 9.58 2.36
CA PHE A 22 -2.93 9.34 3.25
C PHE A 22 -1.77 10.25 2.86
N VAL A 23 -0.84 10.43 3.78
CA VAL A 23 0.35 11.25 3.57
C VAL A 23 1.56 10.36 3.71
N VAL A 24 2.41 10.34 2.70
CA VAL A 24 3.70 9.63 2.73
C VAL A 24 4.83 10.62 2.99
N PHE A 25 5.82 10.20 3.75
CA PHE A 25 6.97 11.01 4.17
C PHE A 25 8.26 10.29 3.81
N GLU A 26 9.23 11.04 3.30
CA GLU A 26 10.56 10.53 2.97
C GLU A 26 11.34 10.06 4.20
N HIS A 27 11.01 10.60 5.37
CA HIS A 27 11.67 10.26 6.63
C HIS A 27 10.77 9.49 7.59
N ASN A 28 11.40 8.82 8.55
CA ASN A 28 10.71 8.17 9.65
C ASN A 28 10.01 9.20 10.56
N ASN A 29 9.03 8.72 11.31
CA ASN A 29 8.28 9.47 12.33
C ASN A 29 7.62 10.75 11.81
N PHE A 30 7.13 10.72 10.56
CA PHE A 30 6.43 11.83 9.92
C PHE A 30 7.28 13.10 9.83
N ASN A 31 8.61 12.96 9.85
CA ASN A 31 9.51 14.09 9.75
C ASN A 31 9.50 14.63 8.32
N TRP A 32 9.41 15.95 8.21
CA TRP A 32 9.58 16.71 6.99
C TRP A 32 10.60 17.80 7.34
N ASP A 33 11.85 17.59 6.95
CA ASP A 33 12.89 18.60 7.12
C ASP A 33 13.11 19.32 5.77
N ARG A 34 14.20 20.07 5.66
CA ARG A 34 14.51 20.82 4.43
C ARG A 34 14.86 19.88 3.25
N ASP A 35 15.31 18.68 3.55
CA ASP A 35 15.90 17.76 2.58
C ASP A 35 14.94 16.60 2.22
N GLY A 36 13.91 16.35 3.04
CA GLY A 36 12.86 15.36 2.82
C GLY A 36 11.52 15.91 2.35
N GLY A 37 10.88 15.17 1.44
CA GLY A 37 9.52 15.46 0.98
C GLY A 37 8.40 14.84 1.82
N PHE A 38 7.21 15.39 1.66
CA PHE A 38 5.96 14.71 1.96
C PHE A 38 5.00 14.84 0.77
N TRP A 39 4.12 13.86 0.61
CA TRP A 39 3.16 13.82 -0.49
C TRP A 39 1.80 13.35 0.02
N VAL A 40 0.76 14.08 -0.39
CA VAL A 40 -0.63 13.72 -0.10
C VAL A 40 -1.11 12.83 -1.23
N GLU A 41 -1.37 11.58 -0.91
CA GLU A 41 -1.95 10.62 -1.83
C GLU A 41 -3.45 10.55 -1.58
N ASN A 42 -4.24 10.87 -2.61
CA ASN A 42 -5.69 10.81 -2.56
C ASN A 42 -6.19 10.07 -3.80
N ARG A 43 -6.64 8.83 -3.60
CA ARG A 43 -7.24 8.03 -4.66
C ARG A 43 -8.53 7.40 -4.16
N VAL A 44 -9.54 7.41 -5.02
CA VAL A 44 -10.93 7.03 -4.68
C VAL A 44 -11.44 5.79 -5.42
N ASP A 45 -10.68 5.27 -6.39
CA ASP A 45 -10.98 4.04 -7.10
C ASP A 45 -10.22 2.84 -6.54
N SER A 46 -10.72 1.63 -6.83
CA SER A 46 -10.17 0.36 -6.32
C SER A 46 -9.14 -0.28 -7.26
N ASN A 47 -8.60 0.46 -8.24
CA ASN A 47 -7.61 -0.11 -9.13
C ASN A 47 -6.23 -0.05 -8.46
N CYS A 48 -5.44 -1.09 -8.73
CA CYS A 48 -4.05 -1.09 -8.31
C CYS A 48 -3.31 0.15 -8.84
N TRP A 49 -2.63 0.83 -7.93
CA TRP A 49 -1.93 2.07 -8.18
C TRP A 49 -0.47 1.96 -7.75
N ASP A 50 0.43 2.25 -8.68
CA ASP A 50 1.83 2.54 -8.38
C ASP A 50 1.96 4.02 -8.01
N ILE A 51 2.25 4.33 -6.73
CA ILE A 51 2.45 5.72 -6.26
C ILE A 51 3.80 6.30 -6.71
N GLY A 52 4.56 5.58 -7.53
CA GLY A 52 5.69 6.10 -8.28
C GLY A 52 6.87 6.48 -7.40
N GLU A 53 7.45 7.67 -7.65
CA GLU A 53 8.62 8.14 -6.92
C GLU A 53 8.35 8.33 -5.42
N HIS A 54 7.15 8.77 -5.04
CA HIS A 54 6.82 9.01 -3.64
C HIS A 54 6.91 7.71 -2.85
N GLY A 55 6.32 6.63 -3.39
CA GLY A 55 6.37 5.29 -2.79
C GLY A 55 7.78 4.72 -2.63
N ARG A 56 8.69 5.04 -3.56
CA ARG A 56 10.10 4.61 -3.51
C ARG A 56 10.93 5.36 -2.46
N LYS A 57 10.42 6.49 -1.97
CA LYS A 57 11.08 7.32 -0.95
C LYS A 57 10.41 7.21 0.41
N THR A 58 9.21 6.65 0.47
CA THR A 58 8.42 6.57 1.69
C THR A 58 9.14 5.81 2.78
N SER A 59 9.38 6.48 3.91
CA SER A 59 9.83 5.88 5.15
C SER A 59 8.73 5.85 6.23
N SER A 60 7.75 6.75 6.19
CA SER A 60 6.60 6.72 7.11
C SER A 60 5.31 7.21 6.45
N ILE A 61 4.16 6.81 7.01
CA ILE A 61 2.83 7.10 6.43
C ILE A 61 1.86 7.54 7.52
N SER A 62 1.21 8.69 7.33
CA SER A 62 0.11 9.14 8.19
C SER A 62 -1.24 8.96 7.53
N VAL A 63 -2.28 8.66 8.32
CA VAL A 63 -3.66 8.79 7.87
C VAL A 63 -3.96 10.25 7.55
N GLY A 64 -4.66 10.50 6.44
CA GLY A 64 -4.95 11.84 5.96
C GLY A 64 -6.33 12.37 6.35
N GLY A 65 -7.07 11.67 7.22
CA GLY A 65 -8.36 12.10 7.75
C GLY A 65 -9.53 11.16 7.43
N ASP A 66 -9.35 10.20 6.52
CA ASP A 66 -10.35 9.16 6.25
C ASP A 66 -10.14 7.91 7.12
N PRO A 67 -11.21 7.33 7.70
CA PRO A 67 -11.11 6.31 8.75
C PRO A 67 -10.87 4.87 8.26
N GLY A 68 -10.64 4.62 6.98
CA GLY A 68 -10.56 3.22 6.54
C GLY A 68 -9.14 2.68 6.36
N CYS A 69 -9.09 1.38 6.05
CA CYS A 69 -7.89 0.57 5.85
C CYS A 69 -7.39 0.55 4.39
N THR A 70 -6.14 0.91 4.15
CA THR A 70 -5.45 0.78 2.85
C THR A 70 -4.67 -0.53 2.84
N THR A 71 -4.52 -1.19 1.69
CA THR A 71 -3.53 -2.28 1.58
C THR A 71 -2.40 -1.85 0.66
N PHE A 72 -1.18 -1.88 1.21
CA PHE A 72 0.03 -1.64 0.45
C PHE A 72 0.65 -2.96 -0.02
N TYR A 73 1.23 -2.94 -1.21
CA TYR A 73 1.88 -4.08 -1.85
C TYR A 73 3.27 -3.70 -2.33
N ASN A 74 4.19 -4.67 -2.36
CA ASN A 74 5.56 -4.42 -2.80
C ASN A 74 5.84 -4.77 -4.27
N GLN A 75 4.86 -5.33 -4.99
CA GLN A 75 5.01 -5.72 -6.40
C GLN A 75 3.91 -5.15 -7.30
N ARG A 76 4.30 -4.89 -8.55
CA ARG A 76 3.39 -4.39 -9.60
C ARG A 76 2.16 -5.28 -9.77
N GLY A 77 1.02 -4.63 -9.97
CA GLY A 77 -0.28 -5.33 -10.03
C GLY A 77 -0.87 -5.64 -8.65
N CYS A 78 -0.30 -5.09 -7.57
CA CYS A 78 -0.79 -5.21 -6.21
C CYS A 78 -0.81 -6.68 -5.76
N ILE A 79 0.36 -7.30 -5.89
CA ILE A 79 0.64 -8.70 -5.54
C ILE A 79 1.85 -8.77 -4.61
N GLY A 80 2.20 -9.99 -4.19
CA GLY A 80 3.39 -10.23 -3.38
C GLY A 80 3.17 -9.97 -1.89
N GLY A 81 4.15 -9.34 -1.26
CA GLY A 81 4.08 -8.97 0.15
C GLY A 81 3.08 -7.82 0.33
N GLN A 82 2.18 -7.96 1.30
CA GLN A 82 1.13 -6.98 1.57
C GLN A 82 1.19 -6.49 3.02
N TRP A 83 0.79 -5.23 3.23
CA TRP A 83 0.61 -4.63 4.54
C TRP A 83 -0.72 -3.90 4.61
N VAL A 84 -1.55 -4.29 5.56
CA VAL A 84 -2.81 -3.60 5.84
C VAL A 84 -2.51 -2.39 6.73
N PHE A 85 -2.61 -1.21 6.15
CA PHE A 85 -2.47 0.06 6.82
C PHE A 85 -3.81 0.52 7.37
N THR A 86 -3.91 0.55 8.70
CA THR A 86 -5.14 0.95 9.42
C THR A 86 -4.97 2.23 10.24
N SER A 87 -3.72 2.65 10.47
CA SER A 87 -3.36 3.79 11.31
C SER A 87 -1.95 4.26 10.94
N SER A 88 -1.63 5.52 11.27
CA SER A 88 -0.32 6.12 10.97
C SER A 88 0.83 5.25 11.50
N ALA A 89 1.86 5.06 10.68
CA ALA A 89 3.06 4.30 11.03
C ALA A 89 4.30 5.17 10.88
N GLY A 90 5.04 5.34 11.98
CA GLY A 90 6.30 6.08 12.00
C GLY A 90 7.43 5.42 11.21
N THR A 91 7.24 4.16 10.80
CA THR A 91 8.15 3.45 9.90
C THR A 91 7.34 2.48 9.05
N VAL A 92 7.56 2.48 7.74
CA VAL A 92 6.99 1.46 6.84
C VAL A 92 7.71 0.13 7.00
N PRO A 93 7.02 -1.01 6.83
CA PRO A 93 7.69 -2.32 6.77
C PRO A 93 8.81 -2.35 5.72
N ALA A 94 9.98 -2.87 6.09
CA ALA A 94 11.16 -2.87 5.22
C ALA A 94 10.95 -3.52 3.84
N PHE A 95 10.00 -4.47 3.72
CA PHE A 95 9.68 -5.10 2.44
C PHE A 95 8.94 -4.19 1.44
N LEU A 96 8.51 -3.00 1.88
CA LEU A 96 7.84 -1.97 1.09
C LEU A 96 8.77 -0.81 0.69
N ASN A 97 9.96 -0.69 1.27
CA ASN A 97 10.84 0.49 1.10
C ASN A 97 11.20 0.82 -0.35
N ASP A 98 11.25 -0.19 -1.23
CA ASP A 98 11.69 0.01 -2.62
C ASP A 98 10.53 0.19 -3.60
N ASN A 99 9.32 -0.21 -3.23
CA ASN A 99 8.11 -0.09 -4.03
C ASN A 99 6.89 -0.16 -3.12
N ILE A 100 6.08 0.90 -3.16
CA ILE A 100 4.76 0.92 -2.54
C ILE A 100 3.74 1.01 -3.66
N LEU A 101 2.86 0.03 -3.71
CA LEU A 101 1.65 0.04 -4.51
C LEU A 101 0.46 -0.02 -3.59
N VAL A 102 -0.66 0.52 -4.05
CA VAL A 102 -1.86 0.65 -3.24
C VAL A 102 -3.08 0.24 -4.03
N VAL A 103 -4.01 -0.42 -3.35
CA VAL A 103 -5.41 -0.54 -3.77
C VAL A 103 -6.23 0.30 -2.81
#